data_AF-A0A382FGX7-F1
#
_entry.id   AF-A0A382FGX7-F1
#
_cell.length_a   1.000
_cell.length_b   1.000
_cell.length_c   1.000
_cell.angle_alpha   90.00
_cell.angle_beta   90.00
_cell.angle_gamma   90.00
#
_symmetry.space_group_name_H-M   'P 1'
#
loop_
_entity.id
_entity.type
_entity.pdbx_description
1 polymer ?
#
loop_
_entity_poly.entity_id
_entity_poly.type
_entity_poly.pdbx_seq_one_letter_code
_entity_poly.pdbx_strand_id
1 'polypeptide(L)'
;MNFIWIDWVTVITFLVLTTGVALATRRLISDYDSFLLAGRTLKLYLAMATMGATELGLVTLMYFSQQGYKSGFAAFSIGVIALIGFMFVGRTGF
;
A
#
# COMPACT_ATOMS: atom_id res chain seq x y z
N MET A 1 -8.45 -13.17 25.79
CA MET A 1 -8.13 -12.19 24.73
C MET A 1 -9.44 -11.56 24.30
N ASN A 2 -9.78 -10.41 24.89
CA ASN A 2 -10.99 -9.68 24.50
C ASN A 2 -10.52 -8.42 23.77
N PHE A 3 -11.12 -8.13 22.62
CA PHE A 3 -10.90 -6.86 21.95
C PHE A 3 -11.33 -5.74 22.89
N ILE A 4 -10.39 -4.86 23.23
CA ILE A 4 -10.68 -3.70 24.05
C ILE A 4 -11.46 -2.73 23.15
N TRP A 5 -12.29 -1.87 23.75
CA TRP A 5 -13.07 -0.87 23.02
C TRP A 5 -12.20 -0.02 22.07
N ILE A 6 -10.92 0.20 22.40
CA ILE A 6 -9.95 0.91 21.56
C ILE A 6 -9.69 0.18 20.23
N ASP A 7 -9.59 -1.15 20.25
CA ASP A 7 -9.28 -1.95 19.07
C ASP A 7 -10.45 -1.91 18.09
N TRP A 8 -11.67 -1.97 18.62
CA TRP A 8 -12.90 -1.79 17.84
C TRP A 8 -12.98 -0.39 17.20
N VAL A 9 -12.61 0.65 17.95
CA VAL A 9 -12.56 2.01 17.40
C VAL A 9 -11.55 2.08 16.24
N THR A 10 -10.35 1.52 16.38
CA THR A 10 -9.35 1.53 15.30
C THR A 10 -9.87 0.83 14.04
N VAL A 11 -10.50 -0.35 14.19
CA VAL A 11 -11.05 -1.10 13.04
C VAL A 11 -12.19 -0.34 12.37
N ILE A 12 -13.14 0.16 13.14
CA ILE A 12 -14.30 0.90 12.60
C ILE A 12 -13.82 2.18 11.92
N THR A 13 -12.94 2.96 12.55
CA THR A 13 -12.39 4.17 11.95
C THR A 13 -11.65 3.87 10.64
N PHE A 14 -10.84 2.80 10.60
CA PHE A 14 -10.13 2.40 9.38
C PHE A 14 -11.10 2.05 8.24
N LEU A 15 -12.15 1.27 8.52
CA LEU A 15 -13.16 0.89 7.53
C LEU A 15 -13.96 2.10 7.03
N VAL A 16 -14.35 3.00 7.93
CA VAL A 16 -15.10 4.21 7.57
C VAL A 16 -14.26 5.15 6.73
N LEU A 17 -12.98 5.35 7.07
CA LEU A 17 -12.08 6.21 6.32
C LEU A 17 -11.82 5.66 4.91
N THR A 18 -11.46 4.37 4.80
CA THR A 18 -11.18 3.74 3.51
C THR A 18 -12.41 3.73 2.60
N THR A 19 -13.58 3.33 3.15
CA THR A 19 -14.84 3.32 2.40
C THR A 19 -15.31 4.73 2.05
N GLY A 20 -15.14 5.71 2.96
CA GLY A 20 -15.49 7.11 2.74
C GLY A 20 -14.71 7.72 1.57
N VAL A 21 -13.39 7.49 1.52
CA VAL A 21 -12.55 7.93 0.39
C VAL A 21 -12.99 7.27 -0.92
N ALA A 22 -13.30 5.97 -0.90
CA ALA A 22 -13.78 5.24 -2.08
C ALA A 22 -15.11 5.80 -2.60
N LEU A 23 -16.07 6.07 -1.72
CA LEU A 23 -17.37 6.62 -2.09
C LEU A 23 -17.29 8.07 -2.58
N ALA A 24 -16.43 8.89 -1.99
CA ALA A 24 -16.21 10.27 -2.44
C ALA A 24 -15.61 10.30 -3.86
N THR A 25 -14.64 9.42 -4.11
CA THR A 25 -13.94 9.32 -5.40
C THR A 25 -14.83 8.74 -6.50
N ARG A 26 -15.88 7.99 -6.16
CA ARG A 26 -16.85 7.44 -7.13
C ARG A 26 -17.46 8.50 -8.04
N ARG A 27 -17.67 9.72 -7.55
CA ARG A 27 -18.24 10.83 -8.34
C ARG A 27 -17.30 11.36 -9.43
N LEU A 28 -16.01 11.04 -9.36
CA LEU A 28 -14.99 11.46 -10.32
C LEU A 28 -14.87 10.50 -11.51
N ILE A 29 -15.51 9.34 -11.46
CA ILE A 29 -15.45 8.30 -12.48
C ILE A 29 -16.71 8.40 -13.34
N SER A 30 -16.59 9.06 -14.50
CA SER A 30 -17.70 9.25 -15.44
C SER A 30 -17.68 8.27 -16.63
N ASP A 31 -16.54 7.63 -16.92
CA ASP A 31 -16.32 6.91 -18.18
C ASP A 31 -15.44 5.66 -17.99
N TYR A 32 -15.64 4.64 -18.84
CA TYR A 32 -14.95 3.34 -18.72
C TYR A 32 -13.43 3.45 -18.96
N ASP A 33 -13.00 4.30 -19.90
CA ASP A 33 -11.58 4.58 -20.14
C ASP A 33 -10.94 5.35 -18.97
N SER A 34 -11.71 6.23 -18.32
CA SER A 34 -11.24 6.92 -17.12
C SER A 34 -11.12 5.99 -15.92
N PHE A 35 -11.92 4.93 -15.87
CA PHE A 35 -11.82 3.90 -14.83
C PHE A 35 -10.64 2.94 -15.05
N LEU A 36 -10.44 2.48 -16.30
CA LEU A 36 -9.42 1.47 -16.62
C LEU A 36 -8.02 2.06 -16.85
N LEU A 37 -7.92 3.22 -17.51
CA LEU A 37 -6.63 3.83 -17.84
C LEU A 37 -6.32 5.08 -17.03
N ALA A 38 -7.19 5.47 -16.08
CA ALA A 38 -7.10 6.75 -15.37
C ALA A 38 -6.90 7.93 -16.34
N GLY A 39 -7.61 7.90 -17.48
CA GLY A 39 -7.50 8.91 -18.54
C GLY A 39 -6.10 9.03 -19.15
N ARG A 40 -5.24 8.02 -19.00
CA ARG A 40 -3.84 7.96 -19.50
C ARG A 40 -2.94 9.07 -18.96
N THR A 41 -3.33 9.75 -17.88
CA THR A 41 -2.61 10.89 -17.28
C THR A 41 -2.07 10.58 -15.88
N LEU A 42 -1.97 9.29 -15.53
CA LEU A 42 -1.52 8.88 -14.20
C LEU A 42 -0.05 9.26 -14.01
N LYS A 43 0.21 10.13 -13.02
CA LYS A 43 1.58 10.58 -12.70
C LYS A 43 2.40 9.40 -12.16
N LEU A 44 3.67 9.37 -12.53
CA LEU A 44 4.59 8.27 -12.18
C LEU A 44 4.69 8.03 -10.67
N TYR A 45 4.69 9.09 -9.86
CA TYR A 45 4.67 8.97 -8.40
C TYR A 45 3.42 8.23 -7.87
N LEU A 46 2.26 8.45 -8.49
CA LEU A 46 1.01 7.78 -8.11
C LEU A 46 1.03 6.31 -8.55
N ALA A 47 1.62 6.02 -9.73
CA ALA A 47 1.85 4.66 -10.23
C ALA A 47 2.77 3.87 -9.29
N MET A 48 3.87 4.48 -8.86
CA MET A 48 4.81 3.87 -7.91
C MET A 48 4.17 3.63 -6.55
N ALA A 49 3.38 4.58 -6.06
CA ALA A 49 2.67 4.43 -4.79
C ALA A 49 1.68 3.25 -4.82
N THR A 50 0.91 3.08 -5.89
CA THR A 50 -0.01 1.95 -6.01
C THR A 50 0.71 0.63 -6.24
N MET A 51 1.81 0.61 -6.99
CA MET A 51 2.61 -0.61 -7.20
C MET A 51 3.17 -1.12 -5.87
N GLY A 52 3.80 -0.26 -5.08
CA GLY A 52 4.29 -0.62 -3.75
C GLY A 52 3.17 -1.08 -2.82
N ALA A 53 1.99 -0.47 -2.90
CA ALA A 53 0.81 -0.90 -2.14
C ALA A 53 0.33 -2.31 -2.54
N THR A 54 0.44 -2.70 -3.82
CA THR A 54 0.04 -4.04 -4.29
C THR A 54 1.04 -5.14 -3.94
N GLU A 55 2.32 -4.80 -3.79
CA GLU A 55 3.38 -5.77 -3.47
C GLU A 55 3.45 -6.09 -1.98
N LEU A 56 3.04 -5.15 -1.11
CA LEU A 56 3.01 -5.32 0.33
C LEU A 56 1.65 -5.83 0.82
N GLY A 57 1.45 -7.15 0.71
CA GLY A 57 0.27 -7.85 1.24
C GLY A 57 0.40 -8.29 2.70
N LEU A 58 -0.72 -8.74 3.29
CA LEU A 58 -0.77 -9.33 4.63
C LEU A 58 0.21 -10.51 4.78
N VAL A 59 0.29 -11.39 3.77
CA VAL A 59 1.18 -12.55 3.78
C VAL A 59 2.65 -12.12 3.78
N THR A 60 2.99 -11.12 2.96
CA THR A 60 4.36 -10.58 2.88
C THR A 60 4.78 -9.97 4.21
N LEU A 61 3.88 -9.24 4.89
CA LEU A 61 4.13 -8.68 6.22
C LEU A 61 4.38 -9.77 7.28
N MET A 62 3.63 -10.86 7.25
CA MET A 62 3.86 -12.01 8.14
C MET A 62 5.20 -12.69 7.85
N TYR A 63 5.58 -12.79 6.57
CA TYR A 63 6.89 -13.31 6.20
C TYR A 63 8.03 -12.43 6.72
N PHE A 64 7.91 -11.11 6.57
CA PHE A 64 8.91 -10.19 7.11
C PHE A 64 8.99 -10.20 8.63
N SER A 65 7.87 -10.33 9.34
CA SER A 65 7.89 -10.45 10.80
C SER A 65 8.55 -11.76 11.25
N GLN A 66 8.28 -12.88 10.56
CA GLN A 66 8.96 -14.14 10.81
C GLN A 66 10.45 -14.08 10.49
N GLN A 67 10.82 -13.46 9.37
CA GLN A 67 12.21 -13.28 8.95
C GLN A 67 12.95 -12.40 9.97
N GLY A 68 12.32 -11.32 10.46
CA GLY A 68 12.86 -10.48 11.51
C GLY A 68 13.07 -11.23 12.83
N TYR A 69 12.15 -12.14 13.19
CA TYR A 69 12.31 -12.98 14.37
C TYR A 69 13.47 -13.99 14.23
N LYS A 70 13.63 -14.63 13.06
CA LYS A 70 14.66 -15.65 12.83
C LYS A 70 16.05 -15.09 12.54
N SER A 71 16.12 -14.03 11.75
CA SER A 71 17.38 -13.46 11.23
C SER A 71 17.78 -12.16 11.92
N GLY A 72 16.97 -11.66 12.86
CA GLY A 72 17.25 -10.42 13.58
C GLY A 72 17.48 -9.25 12.64
N PHE A 73 18.54 -8.47 12.89
CA PHE A 73 18.88 -7.29 12.10
C PHE A 73 19.27 -7.60 10.64
N ALA A 74 19.63 -8.84 10.31
CA ALA A 74 19.97 -9.21 8.94
C ALA A 74 18.75 -9.15 7.99
N ALA A 75 17.52 -9.29 8.51
CA ALA A 75 16.31 -9.11 7.70
C ALA A 75 16.12 -7.65 7.23
N PHE A 76 16.71 -6.68 7.93
CA PHE A 76 16.64 -5.27 7.57
C PHE A 76 17.32 -4.97 6.22
N SER A 77 18.38 -5.72 5.89
CA SER A 77 19.10 -5.62 4.61
C SER A 77 18.16 -5.75 3.41
N ILE A 78 17.17 -6.65 3.50
CA ILE A 78 16.18 -6.89 2.44
C ILE A 78 15.34 -5.63 2.22
N GLY A 79 14.91 -4.98 3.30
CA GLY A 79 14.16 -3.72 3.24
C GLY A 79 14.99 -2.56 2.67
N VAL A 80 16.28 -2.49 3.01
CA VAL A 80 17.19 -1.46 2.47
C VAL A 80 17.40 -1.63 0.98
N ILE A 81 17.61 -2.86 0.51
CA ILE A 81 17.76 -3.16 -0.92
C ILE A 81 16.48 -2.81 -1.68
N ALA A 82 15.31 -3.18 -1.14
CA ALA A 82 14.02 -2.84 -1.73
C ALA A 82 13.82 -1.32 -1.80
N LEU A 83 14.15 -0.58 -0.74
CA LEU A 83 14.06 0.88 -0.72
C LEU A 83 14.94 1.53 -1.80
N ILE A 84 16.17 1.06 -1.96
CA ILE A 84 17.07 1.54 -3.02
C ILE A 84 16.49 1.22 -4.40
N GLY A 85 15.93 0.02 -4.58
CA GLY A 85 15.26 -0.39 -5.81
C GLY A 85 14.08 0.52 -6.17
N PHE A 86 13.14 0.74 -5.26
CA PHE A 86 12.00 1.63 -5.48
C PHE A 86 12.41 3.08 -5.70
N MET A 87 13.45 3.56 -5.00
CA MET A 87 13.98 4.90 -5.21
C MET A 87 14.61 5.04 -6.59
N PHE A 88 15.32 4.02 -7.07
CA PHE A 88 15.92 4.02 -8.39
C PHE A 88 14.84 4.03 -9.48
N VAL A 89 13.90 3.08 -9.43
CA VAL A 89 12.78 3.00 -10.39
C VAL A 89 11.94 4.28 -10.38
N GLY A 90 11.61 4.81 -9.19
CA GLY A 90 10.85 6.04 -9.06
C GLY A 90 11.55 7.28 -9.61
N ARG A 91 12.90 7.27 -9.71
CA ARG A 91 13.69 8.37 -10.28
C ARG A 91 13.95 8.21 -11.77
N THR A 92 14.13 6.98 -12.25
CA THR A 92 14.38 6.68 -13.67
C THR A 92 13.10 6.68 -14.51
N GLY A 93 11.94 6.51 -13.87
CA GLY A 93 10.65 6.62 -14.53
C GLY A 93 10.37 5.52 -15.55
N PHE A 94 10.98 4.35 -15.34
CA PHE A 94 10.62 3.13 -16.07
C PHE A 94 9.28 2.58 -15.56
#